data_AF-A0A375G0P9-F1
#
_entry.id   AF-A0A375G0P9-F1
#
_cell.length_a   1.000
_cell.length_b   1.000
_cell.length_c   1.000
_cell.angle_alpha   90.00
_cell.angle_beta   90.00
_cell.angle_gamma   90.00
#
_symmetry.space_group_name_H-M   'P 1'
#
loop_
_entity.id
_entity.type
_entity.pdbx_description
1 polymer ?
#
loop_
_entity_poly.entity_id
_entity_poly.type
_entity_poly.pdbx_seq_one_letter_code
_entity_poly.pdbx_strand_id
1 'polypeptide(L)' 'MRKHNACHHLSQPRMRDVPHTLAMIRNAGIEPNVIEYLNMPPDRQTLQPMIRDAGLTVRQAIGSMPRYGQFAITRA' A
#
# COMPACT_ATOMS: atom_id res chain seq x y z
N MET A 1 -4.49 -47.28 13.67
CA MET A 1 -3.34 -46.39 13.96
C MET A 1 -3.57 -45.07 13.23
N ARG A 2 -3.37 -43.96 13.95
CA ARG A 2 -3.50 -42.55 13.52
C ARG A 2 -2.61 -42.28 12.29
N LYS A 3 -2.91 -41.37 11.36
CA LYS A 3 -3.10 -39.93 11.58
C LYS A 3 -3.98 -39.30 10.49
N HIS A 4 -4.90 -38.45 10.95
CA HIS A 4 -5.41 -37.28 10.25
C HIS A 4 -4.29 -36.49 9.59
N ASN A 5 -4.58 -35.81 8.47
CA ASN A 5 -4.05 -34.50 8.06
C ASN A 5 -4.76 -34.14 6.74
N ALA A 6 -5.88 -33.45 6.82
CA ALA A 6 -5.94 -31.98 6.83
C ALA A 6 -5.99 -31.42 5.40
N CYS A 7 -7.18 -30.93 5.06
CA CYS A 7 -7.36 -29.67 4.36
C CYS A 7 -6.62 -29.52 3.03
N HIS A 8 -7.30 -29.93 1.95
CA HIS A 8 -7.09 -29.39 0.59
C HIS A 8 -7.54 -27.91 0.51
N HIS A 9 -7.20 -27.09 1.51
CA HIS A 9 -7.58 -25.69 1.61
C HIS A 9 -6.56 -24.85 0.87
N LEU A 10 -6.92 -24.51 -0.37
CA LEU A 10 -6.52 -23.28 -1.04
C LEU A 10 -5.02 -23.00 -1.04
N SER A 11 -4.29 -23.71 -1.91
CA SER A 11 -3.14 -23.10 -2.58
C SER A 11 -3.66 -22.01 -3.52
N GLN A 12 -4.17 -20.91 -2.97
CA GLN A 12 -4.34 -19.70 -3.76
C GLN A 12 -2.96 -19.06 -3.87
N PRO A 13 -2.34 -19.05 -5.07
CA PRO A 13 -1.15 -18.25 -5.25
C PRO A 13 -1.57 -16.82 -4.98
N ARG A 14 -0.93 -16.15 -4.03
CA ARG A 14 -1.17 -14.72 -3.82
C ARG A 14 -0.62 -13.99 -5.03
N MET A 15 -1.43 -13.93 -6.07
CA MET A 15 -1.21 -13.15 -7.26
C MET A 15 -1.35 -11.69 -6.86
N ARG A 16 -0.23 -11.10 -6.45
CA ARG A 16 -0.10 -9.65 -6.33
C ARG A 16 0.72 -9.19 -7.53
N ASP A 17 0.21 -9.47 -8.71
CA ASP A 17 0.89 -9.14 -9.95
C ASP A 17 0.33 -7.84 -10.48
N VAL A 18 1.21 -6.81 -10.45
CA VAL A 18 0.96 -5.42 -10.82
C VAL A 18 -0.14 -4.80 -9.94
N PRO A 19 -0.01 -3.54 -9.45
CA PRO A 19 -1.13 -2.93 -8.74
C PRO A 19 -2.32 -2.95 -9.69
N HIS A 20 -3.33 -3.75 -9.35
CA HIS A 20 -4.61 -3.83 -10.06
C HIS A 20 -5.11 -2.42 -10.42
N THR A 21 -4.87 -1.46 -9.53
CA THR A 21 -5.03 -0.02 -9.70
C THR A 21 -4.38 0.57 -10.96
N LEU A 22 -3.11 0.29 -11.24
CA LEU A 22 -2.42 0.83 -12.44
C LEU A 22 -3.04 0.28 -13.73
N ALA A 23 -3.39 -1.00 -13.73
CA ALA A 23 -4.08 -1.63 -14.85
C ALA A 23 -5.48 -1.01 -15.07
N MET A 24 -6.22 -0.76 -13.98
CA MET A 24 -7.53 -0.09 -14.05
C MET A 24 -7.44 1.34 -14.59
N ILE A 25 -6.45 2.11 -14.15
CA ILE A 25 -6.25 3.50 -14.61
C ILE A 25 -5.94 3.53 -16.11
N ARG A 26 -5.02 2.66 -16.58
CA ARG A 26 -4.70 2.54 -18.01
C ARG A 26 -5.88 2.06 -18.84
N ASN A 27 -6.68 1.13 -18.32
CA ASN A 27 -7.89 0.66 -19.00
C ASN A 27 -8.97 1.75 -19.12
N ALA A 28 -8.96 2.76 -18.24
CA ALA A 28 -9.80 3.95 -18.37
C ALA A 28 -9.24 4.96 -19.40
N GLY A 29 -8.15 4.65 -20.10
CA GLY A 29 -7.49 5.53 -21.07
C GLY A 29 -6.71 6.69 -20.43
N ILE A 30 -6.47 6.63 -19.12
CA ILE A 30 -5.71 7.63 -18.38
C ILE A 30 -4.29 7.11 -18.26
N GLU A 31 -3.31 7.90 -18.70
CA GLU A 31 -1.89 7.60 -18.49
C GLU A 31 -1.43 8.19 -17.15
N PRO A 32 -1.24 7.38 -16.09
CA PRO A 32 -0.85 7.90 -14.79
C PRO A 32 0.65 8.18 -14.75
N ASN A 33 1.02 9.27 -14.08
CA ASN A 33 2.41 9.52 -13.72
C ASN A 33 2.83 8.57 -12.59
N VAL A 34 3.70 7.61 -12.89
CA VAL A 34 4.20 6.63 -11.91
C VAL A 34 5.46 7.17 -11.25
N ILE A 35 5.40 7.41 -9.94
CA ILE A 35 6.52 7.93 -9.15
C ILE A 35 7.18 6.78 -8.37
N GLU A 36 8.47 6.56 -8.59
CA GLU A 36 9.27 5.59 -7.84
C GLU A 36 9.66 6.13 -6.46
N TYR A 37 8.78 5.92 -5.48
CA TYR A 37 8.96 6.47 -4.12
C TYR A 37 10.21 5.99 -3.37
N LEU A 38 10.81 4.85 -3.76
CA LEU A 38 12.04 4.34 -3.16
C LEU A 38 13.29 5.07 -3.68
N ASN A 39 13.30 5.41 -4.97
CA ASN A 39 14.46 6.03 -5.62
C ASN A 39 14.37 7.55 -5.63
N MET A 40 13.16 8.08 -5.81
CA MET A 40 12.91 9.51 -5.94
C MET A 40 11.73 9.90 -5.04
N PRO A 41 11.95 9.94 -3.71
CA PRO A 41 10.90 10.32 -2.79
C PRO A 41 10.50 11.78 -3.03
N PRO A 42 9.19 12.08 -3.10
CA PRO A 42 8.72 13.46 -3.18
C PRO A 42 9.06 14.22 -1.90
N ASP A 43 9.31 15.52 -2.04
CA ASP A 43 9.64 16.38 -0.92
C ASP A 43 8.40 16.74 -0.08
N ARG A 44 8.63 17.34 1.10
CA ARG A 44 7.55 17.68 2.03
C ARG A 44 6.56 18.70 1.45
N GLN A 45 7.01 19.65 0.64
CA GLN A 45 6.14 20.68 0.06
C GLN A 45 5.22 20.09 -1.00
N THR A 46 5.65 19.03 -1.69
CA THR A 46 4.80 18.26 -2.60
C THR A 46 3.86 17.30 -1.87
N LEU A 47 4.31 16.65 -0.79
CA LEU A 47 3.48 15.69 -0.05
C LEU A 47 2.31 16.33 0.72
N GLN A 48 2.50 17.51 1.29
CA GLN A 48 1.45 18.22 2.05
C GLN A 48 0.14 18.43 1.24
N PRO A 49 0.18 19.04 0.04
CA PRO A 49 -1.02 19.21 -0.77
C PRO A 49 -1.58 17.87 -1.24
N MET A 50 -0.74 16.91 -1.63
CA MET A 50 -1.22 15.58 -2.04
C MET A 50 -2.05 14.87 -0.96
N ILE A 51 -1.60 14.91 0.30
CA ILE A 51 -2.32 14.31 1.43
C ILE A 51 -3.63 15.06 1.70
N ARG A 52 -3.60 16.39 1.62
CA ARG A 52 -4.80 17.24 1.81
C ARG A 52 -5.84 16.98 0.72
N ASP A 53 -5.41 16.92 -0.54
CA ASP A 53 -6.28 16.74 -1.70
C ASP A 53 -6.89 15.32 -1.70
N ALA A 54 -6.17 14.34 -1.12
CA ALA A 54 -6.71 13.02 -0.83
C ALA A 54 -7.70 12.98 0.37
N GLY A 55 -7.91 14.10 1.07
CA GLY A 55 -8.79 14.17 2.25
C GLY A 55 -8.27 13.40 3.46
N LEU A 56 -6.97 13.12 3.52
CA LEU A 56 -6.35 12.33 4.58
C LEU A 56 -5.62 13.22 5.58
N THR A 57 -5.54 12.77 6.83
CA THR A 57 -4.55 13.29 7.78
C THR A 57 -3.19 12.64 7.53
N VAL A 58 -2.10 13.31 7.93
CA VAL A 58 -0.73 12.76 7.84
C VAL A 58 -0.62 11.40 8.53
N ARG A 59 -1.32 11.22 9.67
CA ARG A 59 -1.39 9.93 10.37
C ARG A 59 -2.02 8.84 9.49
N GLN A 60 -3.15 9.13 8.85
CA GLN A 60 -3.85 8.17 7.99
C GLN A 60 -3.02 7.82 6.76
N ALA A 61 -2.27 8.77 6.21
CA ALA A 61 -1.39 8.54 5.07
C ALA A 61 -0.22 7.58 5.38
N ILE A 62 0.31 7.59 6.61
CA ILE A 62 1.44 6.72 7.01
C ILE A 62 0.97 5.30 7.39
N GLY A 63 -0.29 5.14 7.79
CA GLY A 63 -0.85 3.85 8.21
C GLY A 63 -0.18 3.25 9.45
N SER A 64 -0.51 2.00 9.77
CA SER A 64 0.07 1.27 10.92
C SER A 64 1.19 0.31 10.50
N MET A 65 2.17 0.82 9.74
CA MET A 65 3.31 -0.03 9.35
C MET A 65 4.09 -0.46 10.62
N PRO A 66 4.42 -1.75 10.81
CA PRO A 66 5.05 -2.24 12.05
C PRO A 66 6.36 -1.54 12.41
N ARG A 67 7.15 -1.15 11.40
CA ARG A 67 8.45 -0.48 11.57
C ARG A 67 8.33 0.98 12.00
N TYR A 68 7.14 1.57 11.90
CA TYR A 68 6.86 2.94 12.33
C TYR A 68 6.33 3.00 13.77
N GLY A 69 5.80 1.90 14.31
CA GLY A 69 5.33 1.81 15.70
C GLY A 69 6.44 2.03 16.73
N GLN A 70 7.68 1.62 16.42
CA GLN A 70 8.84 1.83 17.30
C GLN A 70 9.26 3.29 17.48
N PHE A 71 8.86 4.18 16.56
CA PHE A 71 9.31 5.59 16.55
C PHE A 71 8.39 6.53 17.35
N ALA A 72 7.51 5.99 18.21
CA ALA A 72 6.54 6.75 19.00
C ALA A 72 5.71 7.75 18.17
N ILE A 73 5.69 7.60 16.84
CA ILE A 73 4.89 8.46 15.98
C ILE A 73 3.43 8.21 16.26
N THR A 74 3.01 7.02 16.72
CA THR A 74 1.72 6.73 17.35
C THR A 74 1.68 7.20 18.80
N ARG A 75 0.95 8.28 19.10
CA ARG A 75 0.57 8.63 20.47
C ARG A 75 -0.93 8.96 20.52
N ALA A 76 -1.61 8.26 21.43
CA ALA A 76 -3.00 8.35 21.89
C ALA A 76 -4.09 8.25 20.81
#